data_AF-A0A7K4IJ46-F1
#
_entry.id   AF-A0A7K4IJ46-F1
#
_cell.length_a   1.000
_cell.length_b   1.000
_cell.length_c   1.000
_cell.angle_alpha   90.00
_cell.angle_beta   90.00
_cell.angle_gamma   90.00
#
_symmetry.space_group_name_H-M   'P 1'
#
loop_
_entity.id
_entity.type
_entity.pdbx_description
1 polymer ?
#
loop_
_entity_poly.entity_id
_entity_poly.type
_entity_poly.pdbx_seq_one_letter_code
_entity_poly.pdbx_strand_id
1 'polypeptide(L)'
;MVTRLVAAPEKRSPERTPFPEAIRKILDALSGSEENSTITSLSLSTGLNRRTVEKALEVILEAQRVLERKKLSIGKLNRIKMLRMEEKSGLLSLPDNLQKLIIRSAYFPTPSREEEIIVHLYLRGALSRGRAISLEKSELVKKLVKQGQLAEDQGKIYLTEEGVTVAKGALDLYPELKEVIKKPALTP
;
A
#
# COMPACT_ATOMS: atom_id res chain seq x y z
N MET A 1 -30.05 68.61 0.54
CA MET A 1 -29.49 67.39 -0.06
C MET A 1 -28.08 67.20 0.49
N VAL A 2 -27.84 66.16 1.29
CA VAL A 2 -26.49 65.82 1.78
C VAL A 2 -26.22 64.38 1.40
N THR A 3 -25.38 64.20 0.39
CA THR A 3 -24.98 62.87 -0.12
C THR A 3 -23.92 62.30 0.82
N ARG A 4 -24.27 61.28 1.61
CA ARG A 4 -23.30 60.49 2.38
C ARG A 4 -22.49 59.63 1.40
N LEU A 5 -21.19 59.90 1.27
CA LEU A 5 -20.25 58.94 0.72
C LEU A 5 -20.14 57.75 1.68
N VAL A 6 -20.56 56.58 1.21
CA VAL A 6 -20.31 55.31 1.89
C VAL A 6 -18.88 54.89 1.55
N ALA A 7 -18.03 54.78 2.58
CA ALA A 7 -16.67 54.29 2.43
C ALA A 7 -16.66 52.84 1.92
N ALA A 8 -15.77 52.56 0.96
CA ALA A 8 -15.57 51.22 0.40
C ALA A 8 -15.04 50.25 1.49
N PRO A 9 -15.43 48.96 1.45
CA PRO A 9 -14.97 47.98 2.45
C PRO A 9 -13.47 47.74 2.34
N GLU A 10 -12.77 47.86 3.46
CA GLU A 10 -11.35 47.51 3.59
C GLU A 10 -11.11 46.04 3.18
N LYS A 11 -10.26 45.83 2.17
CA LYS A 11 -9.71 44.50 1.84
C LYS A 11 -8.88 44.02 3.03
N ARG A 12 -9.45 43.16 3.88
CA ARG A 12 -8.69 42.41 4.90
C ARG A 12 -7.62 41.58 4.18
N SER A 13 -6.35 41.86 4.47
CA SER A 13 -5.24 41.02 4.02
C SER A 13 -5.46 39.58 4.52
N PRO A 14 -5.27 38.55 3.68
CA PRO A 14 -5.46 37.16 4.11
C PRO A 14 -4.57 36.87 5.31
N GLU A 15 -5.18 36.28 6.33
CA GLU A 15 -4.51 35.89 7.57
C GLU A 15 -3.32 34.97 7.23
N ARG A 16 -2.14 35.28 7.77
CA ARG A 16 -0.92 34.54 7.44
C ARG A 16 -1.02 33.12 8.00
N THR A 17 -1.05 32.12 7.14
CA THR A 17 -0.98 30.72 7.57
C THR A 17 0.43 30.37 8.09
N PRO A 18 0.58 29.87 9.32
CA PRO A 18 1.86 29.37 9.82
C PRO A 18 2.40 28.24 8.94
N PHE A 19 3.73 28.20 8.76
CA PHE A 19 4.37 27.21 7.89
C PHE A 19 4.08 25.74 8.27
N PRO A 20 4.06 25.34 9.57
CA PRO A 20 3.67 23.98 9.95
C PRO A 20 2.24 23.63 9.54
N GLU A 21 1.33 24.61 9.60
CA GLU A 21 -0.06 24.43 9.19
C GLU A 21 -0.17 24.30 7.66
N ALA A 22 0.65 25.06 6.92
CA ALA A 22 0.72 24.94 5.47
C ALA A 22 1.21 23.54 5.03
N ILE A 23 2.27 23.01 5.65
CA ILE A 23 2.74 21.64 5.42
C ILE A 23 1.63 20.62 5.66
N ARG A 24 0.94 20.73 6.80
CA ARG A 24 -0.16 19.82 7.15
C ARG A 24 -1.27 19.84 6.10
N LYS A 25 -1.78 21.02 5.73
CA LYS A 25 -2.83 21.17 4.70
C LYS A 25 -2.43 20.55 3.37
N ILE A 26 -1.17 20.68 2.96
CA ILE A 26 -0.65 20.10 1.70
C ILE A 26 -0.61 18.58 1.79
N LEU A 27 -0.10 18.01 2.89
CA LEU A 27 -0.06 16.55 3.08
C LEU A 27 -1.46 15.93 3.16
N ASP A 28 -2.39 16.60 3.85
CA ASP A 28 -3.79 16.16 3.93
C ASP A 28 -4.45 16.16 2.54
N ALA A 29 -4.23 17.21 1.74
CA ALA A 29 -4.75 17.31 0.38
C ALA A 29 -4.18 16.24 -0.56
N LEU A 30 -2.89 15.89 -0.40
CA LEU A 30 -2.25 14.81 -1.16
C LEU A 30 -2.72 13.42 -0.74
N SER A 31 -3.03 13.22 0.55
CA SER A 31 -3.45 11.91 1.06
C SER A 31 -4.87 11.54 0.63
N GLY A 32 -5.70 12.54 0.30
CA GLY A 32 -7.07 12.34 -0.17
C GLY A 32 -7.23 12.21 -1.69
N SER A 33 -6.17 12.41 -2.48
CA SER A 33 -6.24 12.34 -3.94
C SER A 33 -5.62 11.04 -4.47
N GLU A 34 -6.40 10.21 -5.17
CA GLU A 34 -5.88 9.02 -5.87
C GLU A 34 -5.11 9.37 -7.16
N GLU A 35 -5.17 10.63 -7.60
CA GLU A 35 -4.54 11.13 -8.83
C GLU A 35 -3.33 12.05 -8.59
N ASN A 36 -2.47 12.18 -9.61
CA ASN A 36 -1.34 13.09 -9.60
C ASN A 36 -1.78 14.54 -9.37
N SER A 37 -1.32 15.15 -8.27
CA SER A 37 -1.60 16.55 -7.95
C SER A 37 -0.56 17.50 -8.53
N THR A 38 -1.01 18.67 -9.00
CA THR A 38 -0.13 19.77 -9.45
C THR A 38 -0.01 20.85 -8.37
N ILE A 39 1.02 21.70 -8.45
CA ILE A 39 1.13 22.89 -7.56
C ILE A 39 -0.13 23.77 -7.66
N THR A 40 -0.71 23.89 -8.85
CA THR A 40 -1.93 24.67 -9.07
C THR A 40 -3.12 24.05 -8.34
N SER A 41 -3.34 22.74 -8.48
CA SER A 41 -4.46 22.07 -7.84
C SER A 41 -4.32 22.08 -6.31
N LEU A 42 -3.11 21.91 -5.79
CA LEU A 42 -2.82 22.01 -4.36
C LEU A 42 -3.05 23.43 -3.82
N SER A 43 -2.63 24.46 -4.56
CA SER A 43 -2.86 25.86 -4.17
C SER A 43 -4.37 26.16 -4.07
N LEU A 44 -5.16 25.66 -5.01
CA LEU A 44 -6.61 25.82 -5.01
C LEU A 44 -7.28 25.03 -3.88
N SER A 45 -6.94 23.76 -3.68
CA SER A 45 -7.57 22.90 -2.68
C SER A 45 -7.22 23.27 -1.24
N THR A 46 -6.01 23.79 -1.00
CA THR A 46 -5.54 24.18 0.33
C THR A 46 -5.77 25.66 0.67
N GLY A 47 -6.12 26.48 -0.32
CA GLY A 47 -6.22 27.93 -0.20
C GLY A 47 -4.87 28.63 0.03
N LEU A 48 -3.75 27.93 -0.15
CA LEU A 48 -2.40 28.46 0.03
C LEU A 48 -1.90 29.11 -1.25
N ASN A 49 -1.05 30.14 -1.12
CA ASN A 49 -0.36 30.71 -2.26
C ASN A 49 0.60 29.68 -2.89
N ARG A 50 0.68 29.64 -4.23
CA ARG A 50 1.60 28.78 -5.00
C ARG A 50 3.03 28.74 -4.46
N ARG A 51 3.59 29.91 -4.13
CA ARG A 51 4.97 30.02 -3.59
C ARG A 51 5.12 29.32 -2.24
N THR A 52 4.07 29.33 -1.41
CA THR A 52 4.05 28.61 -0.13
C THR A 52 3.99 27.11 -0.37
N VAL A 53 3.18 26.67 -1.34
CA VAL A 53 3.09 25.25 -1.73
C VAL A 53 4.42 24.75 -2.25
N GLU A 54 5.05 25.46 -3.18
CA GLU A 54 6.38 25.14 -3.74
C GLU A 54 7.42 24.98 -2.64
N LYS A 55 7.58 26.00 -1.77
CA LYS A 55 8.55 25.95 -0.67
C LYS A 55 8.28 24.84 0.33
N ALA A 56 7.00 24.58 0.65
CA ALA A 56 6.65 23.51 1.56
C ALA A 56 7.00 22.14 0.96
N LEU A 57 6.71 21.92 -0.33
CA LEU A 57 7.08 20.70 -1.04
C LEU A 57 8.61 20.52 -1.14
N GLU A 58 9.37 21.58 -1.43
CA GLU A 58 10.83 21.54 -1.42
C GLU A 58 11.39 21.09 -0.06
N VAL A 59 10.88 21.65 1.04
CA VAL A 59 11.28 21.27 2.40
C VAL A 59 10.90 19.82 2.71
N ILE A 60 9.71 19.37 2.30
CA ILE A 60 9.27 17.99 2.48
C ILE A 60 10.18 17.02 1.72
N LEU A 61 10.48 17.31 0.45
CA LEU A 61 11.34 16.47 -0.39
C LEU A 61 12.76 16.36 0.18
N GLU A 62 13.33 17.48 0.63
CA GLU A 62 14.66 17.48 1.23
C GLU A 62 14.67 16.73 2.58
N ALA A 63 13.63 16.92 3.39
CA ALA A 63 13.45 16.16 4.62
C ALA A 63 13.30 14.65 4.36
N GLN A 64 12.56 14.25 3.32
CA GLN A 64 12.41 12.85 2.93
C GLN A 64 13.74 12.20 2.56
N ARG A 65 14.63 12.90 1.85
CA ARG A 65 15.98 12.42 1.52
C ARG A 65 16.79 12.13 2.78
N VAL A 66 16.78 13.05 3.74
CA VAL A 66 17.52 12.90 5.01
C VAL A 66 16.90 11.83 5.91
N LEU A 67 15.57 11.74 5.92
CA LEU A 67 14.78 10.83 6.75
C LEU A 67 14.39 9.53 6.02
N GLU A 68 15.06 9.18 4.92
CA GLU A 68 14.76 7.97 4.16
C GLU A 68 14.96 6.73 5.04
N ARG A 69 16.14 6.65 5.67
CA ARG A 69 16.54 5.55 6.57
C ARG A 69 16.44 5.92 8.04
N LYS A 70 16.18 7.19 8.35
CA LYS A 70 16.21 7.72 9.70
C LYS A 70 14.86 8.31 10.10
N LYS A 71 14.58 8.36 11.39
CA LYS A 71 13.43 9.06 11.97
C LYS A 71 13.89 10.01 13.06
N LEU A 72 13.23 11.15 13.15
CA LEU A 72 13.41 12.06 14.27
C LEU A 72 12.55 11.58 15.44
N SER A 73 13.19 11.31 16.58
CA SER A 73 12.56 10.85 17.82
C SER A 73 12.66 11.96 18.87
N ILE A 74 11.54 12.25 19.53
CA ILE A 74 11.49 13.21 20.65
C ILE A 74 11.09 12.45 21.90
N GLY A 75 12.02 12.32 22.84
CA GLY A 75 11.81 11.68 24.14
C GLY A 75 11.92 12.67 25.29
N LYS A 76 11.52 12.23 26.50
CA LYS A 76 11.82 12.94 27.74
C LYS A 76 12.71 12.07 28.61
N LEU A 77 13.81 12.64 29.11
CA LEU A 77 14.63 12.06 30.16
C LEU A 77 14.59 13.02 31.35
N ASN A 78 13.92 12.63 32.43
CA ASN A 78 13.58 13.51 33.55
C ASN A 78 12.80 14.76 33.07
N ARG A 79 13.33 15.97 33.34
CA ARG A 79 12.76 17.25 32.92
C ARG A 79 13.31 17.76 31.57
N ILE A 80 14.14 16.98 30.89
CA ILE A 80 14.82 17.39 29.64
C ILE A 80 14.15 16.70 28.45
N LYS A 81 13.80 17.49 27.42
CA LYS A 81 13.41 16.96 26.10
C LYS A 81 14.68 16.56 25.33
N MET A 82 14.76 15.31 24.92
CA MET A 82 15.84 14.80 24.07
C MET A 82 15.33 14.66 22.65
N LEU A 83 16.09 15.20 21.68
CA LEU A 83 15.89 14.94 20.26
C LEU A 83 16.99 14.02 19.76
N ARG A 84 16.63 12.96 19.04
CA ARG A 84 17.58 12.00 18.46
C ARG A 84 17.17 11.64 17.05
N MET A 85 18.17 11.42 16.21
CA MET A 85 17.98 10.78 14.91
C MET A 85 18.23 9.28 15.09
N GLU A 86 17.24 8.46 14.82
CA GLU A 86 17.31 7.01 14.97
C GLU A 86 17.18 6.35 13.59
N GLU A 87 17.84 5.22 13.36
CA GLU A 87 17.55 4.42 12.17
C GLU A 87 16.11 3.89 12.24
N LYS A 88 15.43 3.85 11.08
CA LYS A 88 14.14 3.17 10.95
C LYS A 88 14.38 1.68 11.09
N SER A 89 14.01 1.13 12.25
CA SER A 89 14.11 -0.30 12.54
C SER A 89 12.76 -1.01 12.36
N GLY A 90 12.81 -2.30 12.04
CA GLY A 90 11.64 -3.16 11.88
C GLY A 90 11.55 -3.77 10.48
N LEU A 91 10.66 -4.76 10.32
CA LEU A 91 10.50 -5.44 9.04
C LEU A 91 10.06 -4.47 7.93
N LEU A 92 9.07 -3.62 8.22
CA LEU A 92 8.48 -2.69 7.25
C LEU A 92 9.41 -1.55 6.80
N SER A 93 10.58 -1.37 7.44
CA SER A 93 11.57 -0.38 6.99
C SER A 93 12.56 -0.94 5.96
N LEU A 94 12.52 -2.24 5.70
CA LEU A 94 13.39 -2.89 4.72
C LEU A 94 12.77 -2.85 3.32
N PRO A 95 13.57 -2.93 2.25
CA PRO A 95 13.08 -3.21 0.90
C PRO A 95 12.20 -4.47 0.85
N ASP A 96 11.12 -4.44 0.05
CA ASP A 96 10.12 -5.52 -0.05
C ASP A 96 10.72 -6.91 -0.26
N ASN A 97 11.77 -7.03 -1.08
CA ASN A 97 12.46 -8.30 -1.32
C ASN A 97 13.13 -8.87 -0.05
N LEU A 98 13.71 -8.00 0.78
CA LEU A 98 14.28 -8.40 2.07
C LEU A 98 13.19 -8.71 3.08
N GLN A 99 12.08 -7.96 3.08
CA GLN A 99 10.92 -8.29 3.91
C GLN A 99 10.39 -9.69 3.61
N LYS A 100 10.13 -9.98 2.33
CA LYS A 100 9.67 -11.28 1.85
C LYS A 100 10.65 -12.40 2.20
N LEU A 101 11.96 -12.18 2.02
CA LEU A 101 12.99 -13.15 2.39
C LEU A 101 12.98 -13.46 3.89
N ILE A 102 12.84 -12.45 4.76
CA ILE A 102 12.75 -12.64 6.21
C ILE A 102 11.46 -13.37 6.58
N ILE A 103 10.30 -12.95 6.05
CA ILE A 103 9.01 -13.61 6.31
C ILE A 103 9.07 -15.08 5.93
N ARG A 104 9.59 -15.38 4.74
CA ARG A 104 9.77 -16.74 4.25
C ARG A 104 10.72 -17.52 5.16
N SER A 105 11.94 -17.03 5.38
CA SER A 105 12.95 -17.77 6.14
C SER A 105 12.60 -18.02 7.60
N ALA A 106 11.92 -17.07 8.26
CA ALA A 106 11.64 -17.15 9.69
C ALA A 106 10.28 -17.79 10.03
N TYR A 107 9.26 -17.61 9.18
CA TYR A 107 7.89 -18.00 9.51
C TYR A 107 7.29 -19.02 8.52
N PHE A 108 7.55 -18.86 7.21
CA PHE A 108 6.93 -19.69 6.18
C PHE A 108 7.97 -20.19 5.16
N PRO A 109 8.89 -21.09 5.57
CA PRO A 109 10.07 -21.45 4.75
C PRO A 109 9.71 -22.19 3.46
N THR A 110 8.58 -22.91 3.48
CA THR A 110 8.06 -23.71 2.36
C THR A 110 6.58 -23.39 2.14
N PRO A 111 6.10 -23.44 0.89
CA PRO A 111 4.68 -23.29 0.62
C PRO A 111 3.89 -24.42 1.25
N SER A 112 2.67 -24.11 1.67
CA SER A 112 1.68 -25.09 2.13
C SER A 112 1.02 -25.80 0.95
N ARG A 113 0.44 -26.98 1.21
CA ARG A 113 -0.32 -27.72 0.20
C ARG A 113 -1.55 -26.95 -0.31
N GLU A 114 -2.12 -26.09 0.53
CA GLU A 114 -3.23 -25.20 0.16
C GLU A 114 -2.78 -24.17 -0.88
N GLU A 115 -1.64 -23.53 -0.65
CA GLU A 115 -1.04 -22.59 -1.60
C GLU A 115 -0.66 -23.27 -2.92
N GLU A 116 -0.13 -24.50 -2.88
CA GLU A 116 0.18 -25.27 -4.09
C GLU A 116 -1.08 -25.51 -4.94
N ILE A 117 -2.20 -25.90 -4.34
CA ILE A 117 -3.47 -26.14 -5.05
C ILE A 117 -3.98 -24.84 -5.67
N ILE A 118 -3.99 -23.75 -4.89
CA ILE A 118 -4.44 -22.43 -5.34
C ILE A 118 -3.57 -21.93 -6.49
N VAL A 119 -2.24 -21.98 -6.36
CA VAL A 119 -1.31 -21.55 -7.39
C VAL A 119 -1.43 -22.42 -8.64
N HIS A 120 -1.65 -23.73 -8.50
CA HIS A 120 -1.90 -24.62 -9.63
C HIS A 120 -3.15 -24.24 -10.42
N LEU A 121 -4.25 -23.95 -9.75
CA LEU A 121 -5.48 -23.47 -10.39
C LEU A 121 -5.26 -22.11 -11.08
N TYR A 122 -4.51 -21.22 -10.44
CA TYR A 122 -4.19 -19.90 -10.98
C TYR A 122 -3.37 -19.99 -12.26
N LEU A 123 -2.31 -20.79 -12.25
CA LEU A 123 -1.43 -20.99 -13.40
C LEU A 123 -2.11 -21.75 -14.54
N ARG A 124 -3.11 -22.59 -14.25
CA ARG A 124 -3.98 -23.21 -15.27
C ARG A 124 -5.10 -22.30 -15.76
N GLY A 125 -5.21 -21.07 -15.25
CA GLY A 125 -6.23 -20.11 -15.67
C GLY A 125 -7.64 -20.46 -15.23
N ALA A 126 -7.81 -21.30 -14.20
CA ALA A 126 -9.10 -21.69 -13.65
C ALA A 126 -9.70 -20.56 -12.79
N LEU A 127 -9.98 -19.41 -13.42
CA LEU A 127 -10.35 -18.14 -12.76
C LEU A 127 -11.84 -17.79 -12.94
N SER A 128 -12.63 -18.70 -13.50
CA SER A 128 -14.04 -18.48 -13.80
C SER A 128 -14.73 -19.82 -14.01
N ARG A 129 -16.07 -19.84 -13.90
CA ARG A 129 -16.89 -21.04 -14.13
C ARG A 129 -16.58 -21.74 -15.46
N GLY A 130 -16.50 -20.98 -16.56
CA GLY A 130 -16.19 -21.52 -17.88
C GLY A 130 -14.77 -22.10 -18.03
N ARG A 131 -13.87 -21.78 -17.10
CA ARG A 131 -12.49 -22.31 -17.05
C ARG A 131 -12.26 -23.24 -15.85
N ALA A 132 -13.31 -23.68 -15.17
CA ALA A 132 -13.20 -24.60 -14.05
C ALA A 132 -12.57 -25.93 -14.49
N ILE A 133 -11.72 -26.50 -13.64
CA ILE A 133 -11.01 -27.75 -13.93
C ILE A 133 -11.42 -28.85 -12.96
N SER A 134 -11.28 -30.10 -13.40
CA SER A 134 -11.47 -31.26 -12.52
C SER A 134 -10.30 -31.36 -11.55
N LEU A 135 -10.59 -31.51 -10.26
CA LEU A 135 -9.60 -31.71 -9.21
C LEU A 135 -10.13 -32.77 -8.24
N GLU A 136 -9.22 -33.56 -7.67
CA GLU A 136 -9.60 -34.57 -6.69
C GLU A 136 -10.23 -33.91 -5.45
N LYS A 137 -11.42 -34.36 -5.05
CA LYS A 137 -12.15 -33.82 -3.90
C LYS A 137 -11.57 -34.29 -2.57
N SER A 138 -10.36 -33.83 -2.27
CA SER A 138 -9.71 -34.01 -0.96
C SER A 138 -10.35 -33.12 0.10
N GLU A 139 -10.11 -33.42 1.38
CA GLU A 139 -10.54 -32.58 2.50
C GLU A 139 -9.98 -31.14 2.42
N LEU A 140 -8.78 -30.97 1.87
CA LEU A 140 -8.20 -29.64 1.63
C LEU A 140 -9.04 -28.84 0.63
N VAL A 141 -9.45 -29.45 -0.48
CA VAL A 141 -10.30 -28.75 -1.48
C VAL A 141 -11.63 -28.35 -0.87
N LYS A 142 -12.26 -29.23 -0.07
CA LYS A 142 -13.51 -28.91 0.65
C LYS A 142 -13.31 -27.74 1.62
N LYS A 143 -12.19 -27.73 2.35
CA LYS A 143 -11.82 -26.63 3.25
C LYS A 143 -11.66 -25.31 2.50
N LEU A 144 -10.93 -25.31 1.38
CA LEU A 144 -10.69 -24.13 0.56
C LEU A 144 -11.96 -23.57 -0.09
N VAL A 145 -12.91 -24.45 -0.46
CA VAL A 145 -14.26 -24.03 -0.89
C VAL A 145 -15.01 -23.38 0.26
N LYS A 146 -15.00 -23.99 1.45
CA LYS A 146 -15.66 -23.43 2.65
C LYS A 146 -15.08 -22.07 3.07
N GLN A 147 -13.79 -21.86 2.85
CA GLN A 147 -13.10 -20.60 3.13
C GLN A 147 -13.32 -19.53 2.06
N GLY A 148 -14.00 -19.84 0.94
CA GLY A 148 -14.32 -18.86 -0.09
C GLY A 148 -13.21 -18.62 -1.12
N GLN A 149 -12.08 -19.32 -1.02
CA GLN A 149 -10.96 -19.20 -1.97
C GLN A 149 -11.21 -19.98 -3.26
N LEU A 150 -11.99 -21.06 -3.18
CA LEU A 150 -12.42 -21.89 -4.30
C LEU A 150 -13.94 -21.87 -4.43
N ALA A 151 -14.41 -22.06 -5.66
CA ALA A 151 -15.82 -22.28 -5.95
C ALA A 151 -15.99 -23.55 -6.80
N GLU A 152 -17.09 -24.25 -6.56
CA GLU A 152 -17.47 -25.45 -7.31
C GLU A 152 -18.62 -25.14 -8.28
N ASP A 153 -18.50 -25.63 -9.51
CA ASP A 153 -19.57 -25.63 -10.50
C ASP A 153 -19.58 -26.98 -11.23
N GLN A 154 -20.69 -27.71 -11.14
CA GLN A 154 -20.88 -29.03 -11.76
C GLN A 154 -19.72 -30.03 -11.48
N GLY A 155 -19.19 -30.05 -10.26
CA GLY A 155 -18.08 -30.93 -9.88
C GLY A 155 -16.69 -30.45 -10.27
N LYS A 156 -16.57 -29.30 -10.95
CA LYS A 156 -15.30 -28.66 -11.30
C LYS A 156 -15.01 -27.47 -10.39
N ILE A 157 -13.73 -27.18 -10.22
CA ILE A 157 -13.25 -26.16 -9.29
C ILE A 157 -12.58 -25.01 -10.04
N TYR A 158 -12.82 -23.79 -9.58
CA TYR A 158 -12.15 -22.57 -10.01
C TYR A 158 -11.86 -21.65 -8.83
N LEU A 159 -10.93 -20.71 -9.01
CA LEU A 159 -10.59 -19.69 -8.04
C LEU A 159 -11.63 -18.59 -8.02
N THR A 160 -11.96 -18.14 -6.81
CA THR A 160 -12.66 -16.87 -6.58
C THR A 160 -11.67 -15.70 -6.66
N GLU A 161 -12.16 -14.47 -6.51
CA GLU A 161 -11.32 -13.28 -6.41
C GLU A 161 -10.36 -13.34 -5.21
N GLU A 162 -10.83 -13.88 -4.09
CA GLU A 162 -10.00 -14.13 -2.90
C GLU A 162 -8.92 -15.16 -3.21
N GLY A 163 -9.29 -16.28 -3.84
CA GLY A 163 -8.33 -17.30 -4.26
C GLY A 163 -7.27 -16.76 -5.22
N VAL A 164 -7.64 -15.88 -6.15
CA VAL A 164 -6.70 -15.18 -7.04
C VAL A 164 -5.72 -14.31 -6.26
N THR A 165 -6.21 -13.59 -5.26
CA THR A 165 -5.38 -12.73 -4.41
C THR A 165 -4.37 -13.56 -3.63
N VAL A 166 -4.83 -14.66 -3.02
CA VAL A 166 -3.96 -15.62 -2.31
C VAL A 166 -2.93 -16.24 -3.25
N ALA A 167 -3.32 -16.64 -4.47
CA ALA A 167 -2.42 -17.20 -5.45
C ALA A 167 -1.28 -16.25 -5.83
N LYS A 168 -1.59 -14.97 -6.04
CA LYS A 168 -0.60 -13.93 -6.33
C LYS A 168 0.35 -13.73 -5.15
N GLY A 169 -0.19 -13.64 -3.93
CA GLY A 169 0.62 -13.54 -2.70
C GLY A 169 1.57 -14.72 -2.52
N ALA A 170 1.08 -15.94 -2.76
CA ALA A 170 1.89 -17.15 -2.70
C ALA A 170 3.00 -17.15 -3.77
N LEU A 171 2.71 -16.75 -5.01
CA LEU A 171 3.72 -16.65 -6.08
C LEU A 171 4.76 -15.56 -5.84
N ASP A 172 4.37 -14.50 -5.14
CA ASP A 172 5.26 -13.42 -4.71
C ASP A 172 6.24 -13.87 -3.64
N LEU A 173 5.83 -14.80 -2.77
CA LEU A 173 6.64 -15.36 -1.69
C LEU A 173 7.46 -16.60 -2.16
N TYR A 174 6.87 -17.40 -3.05
CA TYR A 174 7.39 -18.68 -3.57
C TYR A 174 7.41 -18.67 -5.11
N PRO A 175 8.31 -17.90 -5.73
CA PRO A 175 8.40 -17.81 -7.19
C PRO A 175 8.72 -19.15 -7.86
N GLU A 176 9.36 -20.08 -7.16
CA GLU A 176 9.66 -21.43 -7.64
C GLU A 176 8.41 -22.28 -7.97
N LEU A 177 7.25 -21.95 -7.39
CA LEU A 177 5.99 -22.64 -7.71
C LEU A 177 5.59 -22.51 -9.19
N LYS A 178 6.13 -21.49 -9.90
CA LYS A 178 5.92 -21.33 -11.36
C LYS A 178 6.55 -22.47 -12.17
N GLU A 179 7.64 -23.06 -11.69
CA GLU A 179 8.41 -24.05 -12.43
C GLU A 179 7.94 -25.50 -12.17
N VAL A 180 7.23 -25.74 -11.06
CA VAL A 180 6.72 -27.08 -10.69
C VAL A 180 5.75 -27.64 -11.73
N ILE A 181 5.03 -26.78 -12.47
CA ILE A 181 4.02 -27.22 -13.46
C ILE A 181 4.63 -27.55 -14.83
N LYS A 182 5.89 -27.17 -15.10
CA LYS A 182 6.57 -27.51 -16.38
C LYS A 182 7.13 -28.92 -16.43
N LYS A 183 7.29 -29.62 -15.30
CA LYS A 183 7.67 -31.03 -15.29
C LYS A 183 6.41 -31.89 -15.18
N PRO A 184 5.90 -32.50 -16.28
CA PRO A 184 5.04 -33.66 -16.12
C PRO A 184 5.82 -34.69 -15.31
N ALA A 185 5.15 -35.33 -14.36
CA ALA A 185 5.73 -36.40 -13.56
C ALA A 185 6.43 -37.41 -14.49
N LEU A 186 7.75 -37.54 -14.33
CA LEU A 186 8.48 -38.71 -14.82
C LEU A 186 8.02 -39.89 -13.96
N THR A 187 7.02 -40.63 -14.44
CA THR A 187 6.84 -42.06 -14.12
C THR A 187 8.08 -42.83 -14.58
N PRO A 188 8.49 -43.87 -13.85
CA PRO A 188 7.82 -45.17 -13.90
C PRO A 188 6.92 -45.49 -12.70
#